data_AF-A0A386TA11-F1
#
_entry.id   AF-A0A386TA11-F1
#
_cell.length_a   1.000
_cell.length_b   1.000
_cell.length_c   1.000
_cell.angle_alpha   90.00
_cell.angle_beta   90.00
_cell.angle_gamma   90.00
#
_symmetry.space_group_name_H-M   'P 1'
#
loop_
_entity.id
_entity.type
_entity.pdbx_description
1 polymer ?
#
loop_
_entity_poly.entity_id
_entity_poly.type
_entity_poly.pdbx_seq_one_letter_code
_entity_poly.pdbx_strand_id
1 'polypeptide(L)'
;MRLLAILLCLWTLPVWATQEAWPALHDVSGVAAHDVLNIRQAPSASAPIIGSFEPDAQNIEVIRPDDHHGWGLINTGEGGGWVSLRFLTRQPGQWAGAMPPVAHCGGTEPFWFFEVTGETLSYDAMAGGARDYRITQSGPAQGRRDSFHMIAEGPQGAAIAALTARACSDGMSDRAYGLAVDLLLHGNDGWQHQTGCCSLSR
;
A
#
# COMPACT_ATOMS: atom_id res chain seq x y z
N MET A 1 -4.18 63.39 4.26
CA MET A 1 -4.83 62.17 3.72
C MET A 1 -3.74 61.22 3.23
N ARG A 2 -2.96 60.74 4.20
CA ARG A 2 -2.02 59.61 4.11
C ARG A 2 -2.70 58.50 4.92
N LEU A 3 -2.50 57.24 4.58
CA LEU A 3 -3.11 56.04 5.19
C LEU A 3 -4.39 55.55 4.49
N LEU A 4 -4.26 54.90 3.33
CA LEU A 4 -5.14 53.78 2.94
C LEU A 4 -4.62 53.08 1.66
N ALA A 5 -3.44 52.46 1.70
CA ALA A 5 -2.92 51.73 0.54
C ALA A 5 -2.02 50.53 0.89
N ILE A 6 -2.16 49.95 2.08
CA ILE A 6 -1.35 48.78 2.48
C ILE A 6 -2.22 47.86 3.35
N LEU A 7 -3.10 47.05 2.75
CA LEU A 7 -3.73 45.92 3.45
C LEU A 7 -4.46 44.97 2.49
N LEU A 8 -3.74 44.47 1.47
CA LEU A 8 -4.23 43.35 0.64
C LEU A 8 -3.07 42.42 0.23
N CYS A 9 -2.18 42.11 1.17
CA CYS A 9 -1.42 40.86 1.12
C CYS A 9 -2.18 39.83 1.93
N LEU A 10 -3.31 39.35 1.37
CA LEU A 10 -3.93 38.13 1.86
C LEU A 10 -2.90 37.02 1.77
N TRP A 11 -2.67 36.39 2.91
CA TRP A 11 -1.81 35.24 3.09
C TRP A 11 -2.35 34.07 2.27
N THR A 12 -1.93 33.96 1.01
CA THR A 12 -1.96 32.68 0.31
C THR A 12 -0.84 31.83 0.90
N LEU A 13 -1.08 31.27 2.08
CA LEU A 13 -0.28 30.14 2.53
C LEU A 13 -0.37 29.11 1.41
N PRO A 14 0.75 28.70 0.80
CA PRO A 14 0.72 27.62 -0.15
C PRO A 14 0.26 26.40 0.63
N VAL A 15 -1.01 26.01 0.47
CA VAL A 15 -1.45 24.68 0.84
C VAL A 15 -0.62 23.77 -0.03
N TRP A 16 0.43 23.18 0.54
CA TRP A 16 1.13 22.09 -0.10
C TRP A 16 0.09 20.99 -0.25
N ALA A 17 -0.46 20.88 -1.45
CA ALA A 17 -1.34 19.78 -1.80
C ALA A 17 -0.50 18.51 -1.67
N THR A 18 -0.64 17.81 -0.56
CA THR A 18 -0.10 16.47 -0.38
C THR A 18 -0.83 15.58 -1.38
N GLN A 19 -0.11 15.18 -2.43
CA GLN A 19 -0.68 14.26 -3.41
C GLN A 19 -0.92 12.90 -2.74
N GLU A 20 -2.08 12.32 -3.00
CA GLU A 20 -2.40 10.99 -2.51
C GLU A 20 -1.47 9.93 -3.13
N ALA A 21 -0.97 9.03 -2.30
CA ALA A 21 -0.23 7.85 -2.73
C ALA A 21 -1.14 6.64 -2.89
N TRP A 22 -0.75 5.71 -3.76
CA TRP A 22 -1.41 4.42 -3.92
C TRP A 22 -0.34 3.33 -3.96
N PRO A 23 -0.58 2.15 -3.39
CA PRO A 23 -1.78 1.74 -2.65
C PRO A 23 -1.89 2.44 -1.30
N ALA A 24 -3.06 2.36 -0.65
CA ALA A 24 -3.26 2.87 0.70
C ALA A 24 -4.41 2.21 1.46
N LEU A 25 -4.29 2.19 2.79
CA LEU A 25 -5.31 1.73 3.71
C LEU A 25 -6.40 2.78 3.91
N HIS A 26 -7.65 2.33 3.89
CA HIS A 26 -8.84 3.14 4.10
C HIS A 26 -9.77 2.45 5.09
N ASP A 27 -10.63 3.25 5.71
CA ASP A 27 -11.71 2.77 6.57
C ASP A 27 -13.07 3.19 5.98
N VAL A 28 -14.09 2.36 6.19
CA VAL A 28 -15.46 2.71 5.78
C VAL A 28 -15.95 3.91 6.57
N SER A 29 -16.62 4.81 5.88
CA SER A 29 -17.17 6.04 6.46
C SER A 29 -18.43 6.47 5.72
N GLY A 30 -19.36 7.13 6.42
CA GLY A 30 -20.58 7.66 5.81
C GLY A 30 -21.61 6.62 5.38
N VAL A 31 -21.50 5.37 5.85
CA VAL A 31 -22.48 4.28 5.66
C VAL A 31 -23.31 4.15 6.93
N ALA A 32 -24.63 4.01 6.79
CA ALA A 32 -25.52 3.87 7.94
C ALA A 32 -25.30 2.52 8.64
N ALA A 33 -25.51 2.45 9.96
CA ALA A 33 -25.26 1.24 10.76
C ALA A 33 -26.09 0.00 10.38
N HIS A 34 -27.13 0.15 9.56
CA HIS A 34 -28.00 -0.93 9.07
C HIS A 34 -27.90 -1.09 7.54
N ASP A 35 -26.88 -0.50 6.93
CA ASP A 35 -26.57 -0.57 5.51
C ASP A 35 -25.18 -1.17 5.32
N VAL A 36 -24.73 -1.33 4.07
CA VAL A 36 -23.41 -1.86 3.74
C VAL A 36 -22.76 -1.10 2.60
N LEU A 37 -21.43 -1.12 2.56
CA LEU A 37 -20.69 -0.61 1.41
C LEU A 37 -20.49 -1.73 0.38
N ASN A 38 -21.23 -1.66 -0.72
CA ASN A 38 -21.14 -2.66 -1.78
C ASN A 38 -19.79 -2.64 -2.51
N ILE A 39 -19.25 -3.83 -2.75
CA ILE A 39 -18.14 -4.12 -3.67
C ILE A 39 -18.75 -4.56 -5.00
N ARG A 40 -18.29 -3.97 -6.10
CA ARG A 40 -18.87 -4.16 -7.43
C ARG A 40 -17.88 -4.71 -8.44
N GLN A 41 -18.39 -5.41 -9.45
CA GLN A 41 -17.56 -6.01 -10.49
C GLN A 41 -16.88 -4.98 -11.41
N ALA A 42 -17.43 -3.76 -11.52
CA ALA A 42 -16.90 -2.67 -12.33
C ALA A 42 -17.10 -1.32 -11.59
N PRO A 43 -16.35 -0.25 -11.95
CA PRO A 43 -16.46 1.07 -11.32
C PRO A 43 -17.75 1.80 -11.74
N SER A 44 -18.89 1.23 -11.40
CA SER A 44 -20.22 1.75 -11.72
C SER A 44 -21.24 1.33 -10.68
N ALA A 45 -22.15 2.24 -10.31
CA ALA A 45 -23.23 1.97 -9.37
C ALA A 45 -24.27 0.97 -9.90
N SER A 46 -24.32 0.74 -11.21
CA SER A 46 -25.18 -0.26 -11.84
C SER A 46 -24.52 -1.63 -12.02
N ALA A 47 -23.21 -1.74 -11.77
CA ALA A 47 -22.50 -3.01 -11.92
C ALA A 47 -22.96 -4.04 -10.85
N PRO A 48 -22.89 -5.35 -11.15
CA PRO A 48 -23.23 -6.40 -10.20
C PRO A 48 -22.47 -6.24 -8.87
N ILE A 49 -23.17 -6.50 -7.77
CA ILE A 49 -22.59 -6.56 -6.43
C ILE A 49 -21.96 -7.95 -6.27
N ILE A 50 -20.69 -7.97 -5.86
CA ILE A 50 -19.89 -9.21 -5.68
C ILE A 50 -19.42 -9.39 -4.24
N GLY A 51 -19.80 -8.47 -3.35
CA GLY A 51 -19.47 -8.49 -1.93
C GLY A 51 -19.84 -7.18 -1.27
N SER A 52 -19.51 -7.06 0.01
CA SER A 52 -19.78 -5.86 0.79
C SER A 52 -18.81 -5.72 1.96
N PHE A 53 -18.62 -4.49 2.42
CA PHE A 53 -18.00 -4.18 3.70
C PHE A 53 -19.06 -3.71 4.71
N GLU A 54 -18.85 -4.06 5.97
CA GLU A 54 -19.61 -3.53 7.09
C GLU A 54 -19.37 -2.02 7.25
N PRO A 55 -20.31 -1.26 7.86
CA PRO A 55 -20.21 0.18 8.04
C PRO A 55 -18.97 0.68 8.79
N ASP A 56 -18.34 -0.18 9.59
CA ASP A 56 -17.17 0.12 10.44
C ASP A 56 -15.91 -0.67 10.02
N ALA A 57 -15.92 -1.29 8.84
CA ALA A 57 -14.78 -2.03 8.34
C ALA A 57 -13.54 -1.11 8.19
N GLN A 58 -12.39 -1.63 8.61
CA GLN A 58 -11.12 -0.89 8.67
C GLN A 58 -10.03 -1.62 7.88
N ASN A 59 -8.93 -0.90 7.59
CA ASN A 59 -7.73 -1.44 6.94
C ASN A 59 -8.01 -2.03 5.55
N ILE A 60 -8.90 -1.40 4.80
CA ILE A 60 -9.20 -1.76 3.41
C ILE A 60 -8.07 -1.24 2.54
N GLU A 61 -7.27 -2.13 1.97
CA GLU A 61 -6.27 -1.76 0.97
C GLU A 61 -6.93 -1.41 -0.36
N VAL A 62 -6.84 -0.14 -0.74
CA VAL A 62 -7.17 0.33 -2.07
C VAL A 62 -5.90 0.40 -2.90
N ILE A 63 -5.85 -0.40 -3.95
CA ILE A 63 -4.68 -0.61 -4.81
C ILE A 63 -4.43 0.62 -5.69
N ARG A 64 -5.49 1.13 -6.31
CA ARG A 64 -5.48 2.30 -7.18
C ARG A 64 -6.90 2.83 -7.40
N PRO A 65 -7.06 4.12 -7.78
CA PRO A 65 -8.34 4.65 -8.21
C PRO A 65 -8.64 4.29 -9.68
N ASP A 66 -9.88 4.52 -10.10
CA ASP A 66 -10.25 4.70 -11.49
C ASP A 66 -9.81 6.09 -12.00
N ASP A 67 -9.92 6.32 -13.31
CA ASP A 67 -9.45 7.56 -13.94
C ASP A 67 -10.13 8.82 -13.37
N HIS A 68 -11.38 8.67 -12.90
CA HIS A 68 -12.17 9.75 -12.32
C HIS A 68 -12.09 9.86 -10.79
N HIS A 69 -11.32 8.98 -10.14
CA HIS A 69 -11.17 8.95 -8.67
C HIS A 69 -12.52 8.83 -7.92
N GLY A 70 -13.50 8.17 -8.53
CA GLY A 70 -14.79 7.85 -7.90
C GLY A 70 -14.81 6.44 -7.29
N TRP A 71 -13.96 5.55 -7.79
CA TRP A 71 -13.90 4.14 -7.43
C TRP A 71 -12.48 3.69 -7.12
N GLY A 72 -12.33 2.86 -6.09
CA GLY A 72 -11.08 2.23 -5.71
C GLY A 72 -11.09 0.77 -6.08
N LEU A 73 -10.02 0.30 -6.72
CA LEU A 73 -9.78 -1.12 -6.95
C LEU A 73 -9.26 -1.76 -5.65
N ILE A 74 -9.88 -2.85 -5.24
CA ILE A 74 -9.51 -3.66 -4.08
C ILE A 74 -9.37 -5.13 -4.49
N ASN A 75 -8.66 -5.94 -3.71
CA ASN A 75 -8.69 -7.39 -3.85
C ASN A 75 -9.75 -7.98 -2.92
N THR A 76 -10.50 -8.98 -3.39
CA THR A 76 -11.41 -9.84 -2.62
C THR A 76 -10.85 -11.27 -2.57
N GLY A 77 -11.59 -12.19 -1.92
CA GLY A 77 -11.26 -13.62 -1.97
C GLY A 77 -11.42 -14.26 -3.35
N GLU A 78 -12.16 -13.62 -4.26
CA GLU A 78 -12.52 -14.16 -5.59
C GLU A 78 -11.84 -13.41 -6.76
N GLY A 79 -10.99 -12.41 -6.48
CA GLY A 79 -10.31 -11.60 -7.50
C GLY A 79 -10.34 -10.11 -7.18
N GLY A 80 -10.41 -9.25 -8.21
CA GLY A 80 -10.52 -7.79 -8.06
C GLY A 80 -11.97 -7.30 -7.95
N GLY A 81 -12.18 -6.22 -7.20
CA GLY A 81 -13.48 -5.54 -7.07
C GLY A 81 -13.35 -4.02 -6.95
N TRP A 82 -14.45 -3.31 -7.14
CA TRP A 82 -14.51 -1.85 -7.10
C TRP A 82 -15.42 -1.36 -5.99
N VAL A 83 -14.93 -0.41 -5.20
CA VAL A 83 -15.67 0.21 -4.10
C VAL A 83 -15.71 1.72 -4.29
N SER A 84 -16.81 2.38 -3.92
CA SER A 84 -16.92 3.84 -4.09
C SER A 84 -16.03 4.57 -3.07
N LEU A 85 -15.10 5.39 -3.56
CA LEU A 85 -14.16 6.13 -2.69
C LEU A 85 -14.88 7.16 -1.81
N ARG A 86 -16.09 7.59 -2.17
CA ARG A 86 -16.87 8.54 -1.36
C ARG A 86 -17.24 8.01 0.04
N PHE A 87 -17.20 6.69 0.22
CA PHE A 87 -17.51 6.01 1.48
C PHE A 87 -16.26 5.44 2.15
N LEU A 88 -15.08 5.84 1.68
CA LEU A 88 -13.81 5.46 2.24
C LEU A 88 -13.07 6.70 2.72
N THR A 89 -12.57 6.64 3.96
CA THR A 89 -11.65 7.63 4.49
C THR A 89 -10.26 7.02 4.53
N ARG A 90 -9.31 7.66 3.86
CA ARG A 90 -7.89 7.25 3.88
C ARG A 90 -7.33 7.38 5.29
N GLN A 91 -6.61 6.36 5.76
CA GLN A 91 -5.90 6.43 7.02
C GLN A 91 -4.74 7.45 6.95
N PRO A 92 -4.44 8.18 8.05
CA PRO A 92 -3.45 9.25 8.04
C PRO A 92 -2.03 8.74 7.73
N GLY A 93 -1.14 9.65 7.31
CA GLY A 93 0.28 9.33 7.10
C GLY A 93 0.62 8.68 5.75
N GLN A 94 -0.35 8.47 4.86
CA GLN A 94 -0.16 7.78 3.57
C GLN A 94 -0.19 8.75 2.37
N TRP A 95 0.74 9.71 2.35
CA TRP A 95 0.92 10.70 1.27
C TRP A 95 2.04 10.30 0.31
N ALA A 96 2.09 10.90 -0.89
CA ALA A 96 3.12 10.59 -1.91
C ALA A 96 4.55 10.87 -1.43
N GLY A 97 5.32 9.81 -1.18
CA GLY A 97 6.67 9.86 -0.60
C GLY A 97 6.72 9.45 0.88
N ALA A 98 5.58 9.17 1.51
CA ALA A 98 5.54 8.48 2.80
C ALA A 98 5.81 6.98 2.60
N MET A 99 6.56 6.38 3.53
CA MET A 99 6.76 4.92 3.53
C MET A 99 5.40 4.21 3.66
N PRO A 100 5.03 3.34 2.70
CA PRO A 100 3.78 2.59 2.80
C PRO A 100 3.83 1.61 4.00
N PRO A 101 2.70 1.37 4.68
CA PRO A 101 2.60 0.39 5.76
C PRO A 101 2.56 -1.04 5.18
N VAL A 102 3.67 -1.48 4.58
CA VAL A 102 3.81 -2.81 3.98
C VAL A 102 3.55 -3.87 5.05
N ALA A 103 2.64 -4.79 4.79
CA ALA A 103 2.33 -5.89 5.70
C ALA A 103 2.85 -7.23 5.18
N HIS A 104 2.79 -7.44 3.86
CA HIS A 104 3.17 -8.70 3.23
C HIS A 104 3.78 -8.43 1.86
N CYS A 105 4.79 -9.23 1.50
CA CYS A 105 5.35 -9.27 0.16
C CYS A 105 5.68 -10.70 -0.22
N GLY A 106 5.60 -11.04 -1.50
CA GLY A 106 5.97 -12.37 -1.96
C GLY A 106 6.21 -12.47 -3.45
N GLY A 107 6.81 -13.58 -3.85
CA GLY A 107 7.12 -13.90 -5.25
C GLY A 107 6.77 -15.34 -5.58
N THR A 108 6.49 -15.56 -6.86
CA THR A 108 6.11 -16.84 -7.46
C THR A 108 7.26 -17.32 -8.33
N GLU A 109 7.99 -18.31 -7.85
CA GLU A 109 9.15 -18.96 -8.48
C GLU A 109 10.50 -18.20 -8.35
N PRO A 110 11.35 -18.61 -7.37
CA PRO A 110 11.02 -19.52 -6.27
C PRO A 110 9.86 -18.96 -5.44
N PHE A 111 9.07 -19.81 -4.80
CA PHE A 111 8.04 -19.34 -3.87
C PHE A 111 8.71 -18.80 -2.62
N TRP A 112 8.40 -17.56 -2.28
CA TRP A 112 8.85 -16.94 -1.04
C TRP A 112 7.87 -15.84 -0.64
N PHE A 113 7.88 -15.52 0.65
CA PHE A 113 7.21 -14.35 1.16
C PHE A 113 7.96 -13.78 2.36
N PHE A 114 7.67 -12.53 2.69
CA PHE A 114 7.92 -12.01 4.03
C PHE A 114 6.72 -11.24 4.55
N GLU A 115 6.57 -11.25 5.86
CA GLU A 115 5.59 -10.44 6.59
C GLU A 115 6.30 -9.42 7.46
N VAL A 116 5.68 -8.25 7.61
CA VAL A 116 6.16 -7.18 8.49
C VAL A 116 5.21 -7.04 9.68
N THR A 117 5.77 -7.08 10.89
CA THR A 117 5.06 -6.84 12.15
C THR A 117 5.88 -5.90 13.03
N GLY A 118 5.49 -4.64 13.10
CA GLY A 118 6.28 -3.63 13.81
C GLY A 118 7.67 -3.47 13.17
N GLU A 119 8.72 -3.78 13.94
CA GLU A 119 10.12 -3.75 13.47
C GLU A 119 10.61 -5.14 13.00
N THR A 120 9.75 -6.15 12.91
CA THR A 120 10.15 -7.51 12.51
C THR A 120 9.74 -7.80 11.08
N LEU A 121 10.68 -8.26 10.27
CA LEU A 121 10.48 -8.87 8.96
C LEU A 121 10.69 -10.38 9.09
N SER A 122 9.63 -11.16 8.94
CA SER A 122 9.68 -12.63 8.96
C SER A 122 9.64 -13.16 7.53
N TYR A 123 10.75 -13.73 7.06
CA TYR A 123 10.90 -14.28 5.72
C TYR A 123 10.72 -15.79 5.71
N ASP A 124 10.02 -16.36 4.72
CA ASP A 124 9.94 -17.80 4.48
C ASP A 124 10.03 -18.11 2.97
N ALA A 125 10.80 -19.12 2.60
CA ALA A 125 10.95 -19.62 1.22
C ALA A 125 10.19 -20.93 0.97
N MET A 126 9.25 -21.29 1.86
CA MET A 126 8.58 -22.60 1.92
C MET A 126 9.52 -23.80 2.10
N ALA A 127 10.82 -23.55 2.20
CA ALA A 127 11.90 -24.51 2.38
C ALA A 127 12.90 -23.92 3.37
N GLY A 128 13.12 -24.61 4.49
CA GLY A 128 14.09 -24.20 5.51
C GLY A 128 13.52 -23.40 6.69
N GLY A 129 12.22 -23.10 6.69
CA GLY A 129 11.52 -22.44 7.80
C GLY A 129 11.71 -20.92 7.84
N ALA A 130 10.86 -20.27 8.65
CA ALA A 130 10.85 -18.82 8.79
C ALA A 130 12.14 -18.27 9.42
N ARG A 131 12.58 -17.12 8.93
CA ARG A 131 13.76 -16.37 9.38
C ARG A 131 13.37 -14.95 9.72
N ASP A 132 13.63 -14.56 10.96
CA ASP A 132 13.33 -13.22 11.45
C ASP A 132 14.54 -12.28 11.29
N TYR A 133 14.23 -11.09 10.79
CA TYR A 133 15.14 -9.95 10.71
C TYR A 133 14.49 -8.77 11.43
N ARG A 134 15.31 -7.98 12.12
CA ARG A 134 14.89 -6.70 12.70
C ARG A 134 15.14 -5.58 11.70
N ILE A 135 14.11 -4.84 11.33
CA ILE A 135 14.18 -3.64 10.51
C ILE A 135 14.96 -2.56 11.27
N THR A 136 16.15 -2.22 10.78
CA THR A 136 17.03 -1.19 11.36
C THR A 136 16.87 0.15 10.65
N GLN A 137 16.45 0.13 9.39
CA GLN A 137 16.23 1.34 8.60
C GLN A 137 15.10 1.14 7.60
N SER A 138 14.23 2.15 7.48
CA SER A 138 13.27 2.23 6.39
C SER A 138 13.04 3.69 5.99
N GLY A 139 12.51 3.91 4.79
CA GLY A 139 12.13 5.25 4.36
C GLY A 139 12.04 5.40 2.84
N PRO A 140 11.73 6.62 2.38
CA PRO A 140 11.69 6.94 0.96
C PRO A 140 13.09 7.10 0.37
N ALA A 141 13.18 6.84 -0.93
CA ALA A 141 14.37 7.13 -1.72
C ALA A 141 14.59 8.64 -1.85
N GLN A 142 15.84 9.05 -2.04
CA GLN A 142 16.15 10.43 -2.39
C GLN A 142 15.77 10.69 -3.85
N GLY A 143 15.08 11.81 -4.11
CA GLY A 143 14.75 12.24 -5.48
C GLY A 143 13.58 11.52 -6.17
N ARG A 144 13.00 10.47 -5.57
CA ARG A 144 11.79 9.79 -6.07
C ARG A 144 10.77 9.56 -4.95
N ARG A 145 9.50 9.89 -5.20
CA ARG A 145 8.39 9.78 -4.22
C ARG A 145 7.66 8.43 -4.26
N ASP A 146 7.94 7.63 -5.26
CA ASP A 146 7.33 6.32 -5.51
C ASP A 146 8.25 5.17 -5.07
N SER A 147 9.36 5.46 -4.40
CA SER A 147 10.43 4.50 -4.17
C SER A 147 10.86 4.51 -2.73
N PHE A 148 11.10 3.32 -2.17
CA PHE A 148 11.31 3.12 -0.75
C PHE A 148 12.32 2.01 -0.49
N HIS A 149 12.84 1.95 0.73
CA HIS A 149 13.69 0.86 1.18
C HIS A 149 13.32 0.37 2.58
N MET A 150 13.62 -0.90 2.83
CA MET A 150 13.74 -1.48 4.16
C MET A 150 15.08 -2.23 4.24
N ILE A 151 15.82 -2.00 5.30
CA ILE A 151 17.04 -2.73 5.66
C ILE A 151 16.76 -3.39 6.99
N ALA A 152 16.95 -4.70 7.04
CA ALA A 152 16.76 -5.51 8.21
C ALA A 152 17.95 -6.44 8.44
N GLU A 153 18.27 -6.70 9.69
CA GLU A 153 19.41 -7.51 10.12
C GLU A 153 18.94 -8.63 11.05
N GLY A 154 19.55 -9.80 10.92
CA GLY A 154 19.22 -10.96 11.74
C GLY A 154 20.44 -11.87 11.96
N PRO A 155 20.32 -12.91 12.81
CA PRO A 155 21.43 -13.81 13.12
C PRO A 155 22.05 -14.51 11.89
N GLN A 156 21.27 -14.62 10.81
CA GLN A 156 21.65 -15.33 9.60
C GLN A 156 22.09 -14.39 8.45
N GLY A 157 22.13 -13.07 8.68
CA GLY A 157 22.53 -12.10 7.67
C GLY A 157 21.65 -10.86 7.64
N ALA A 158 21.34 -10.37 6.44
CA ALA A 158 20.60 -9.14 6.23
C ALA A 158 19.58 -9.30 5.11
N ALA A 159 18.49 -8.54 5.18
CA ALA A 159 17.47 -8.42 4.16
C ALA A 159 17.37 -6.94 3.74
N ILE A 160 17.52 -6.67 2.45
CA ILE A 160 17.37 -5.34 1.87
C ILE A 160 16.22 -5.41 0.86
N ALA A 161 15.11 -4.77 1.15
CA ALA A 161 13.97 -4.67 0.26
C ALA A 161 13.92 -3.27 -0.36
N ALA A 162 14.02 -3.18 -1.69
CA ALA A 162 13.74 -1.97 -2.44
C ALA A 162 12.31 -2.05 -2.98
N LEU A 163 11.45 -1.10 -2.60
CA LEU A 163 10.05 -1.09 -3.01
C LEU A 163 9.77 0.04 -3.99
N THR A 164 8.86 -0.20 -4.91
CA THR A 164 8.37 0.81 -5.85
C THR A 164 6.85 0.77 -5.93
N ALA A 165 6.20 1.93 -5.76
CA ALA A 165 4.77 2.12 -5.96
C ALA A 165 4.44 2.09 -7.47
N ARG A 166 4.12 0.90 -7.97
CA ARG A 166 3.75 0.62 -9.34
C ARG A 166 2.85 -0.62 -9.40
N ALA A 167 2.06 -0.72 -10.46
CA ALA A 167 1.29 -1.94 -10.73
C ALA A 167 2.22 -3.16 -10.78
N CYS A 168 1.83 -4.21 -10.07
CA CYS A 168 2.54 -5.48 -9.95
C CYS A 168 1.54 -6.64 -10.04
N SER A 169 2.00 -7.77 -10.57
CA SER A 169 1.25 -9.02 -10.68
C SER A 169 2.17 -10.16 -10.28
N ASP A 170 1.61 -11.12 -9.56
CA ASP A 170 2.27 -12.37 -9.20
C ASP A 170 2.25 -13.41 -10.34
N GLY A 171 1.68 -13.08 -11.51
CA GLY A 171 1.65 -13.97 -12.67
C GLY A 171 0.86 -15.28 -12.50
N MET A 172 0.27 -15.52 -11.33
CA MET A 172 -0.39 -16.78 -10.96
C MET A 172 -1.83 -16.59 -10.49
N SER A 173 -2.19 -15.37 -10.08
CA SER A 173 -3.54 -15.02 -9.64
C SER A 173 -4.08 -13.78 -10.36
N ASP A 174 -5.40 -13.58 -10.27
CA ASP A 174 -6.07 -12.36 -10.76
C ASP A 174 -5.96 -11.18 -9.77
N ARG A 175 -5.07 -11.28 -8.76
CA ARG A 175 -4.86 -10.22 -7.77
C ARG A 175 -4.04 -9.09 -8.37
N ALA A 176 -4.44 -7.87 -8.09
CA ALA A 176 -3.68 -6.68 -8.44
C ALA A 176 -2.90 -6.18 -7.23
N TYR A 177 -1.66 -5.74 -7.46
CA TYR A 177 -0.82 -5.17 -6.42
C TYR A 177 -0.36 -3.76 -6.83
N GLY A 178 -0.27 -2.86 -5.87
CA GLY A 178 0.18 -1.48 -6.08
C GLY A 178 1.66 -1.26 -5.76
N LEU A 179 2.34 -2.29 -5.24
CA LEU A 179 3.73 -2.24 -4.83
C LEU A 179 4.49 -3.43 -5.42
N ALA A 180 5.65 -3.14 -6.00
CA ALA A 180 6.65 -4.13 -6.38
C ALA A 180 7.82 -4.08 -5.41
N VAL A 181 8.51 -5.21 -5.25
CA VAL A 181 9.71 -5.32 -4.41
C VAL A 181 10.83 -6.07 -5.13
N ASP A 182 12.05 -5.56 -4.96
CA ASP A 182 13.30 -6.26 -5.18
C ASP A 182 13.90 -6.56 -3.80
N LEU A 183 13.99 -7.84 -3.44
CA LEU A 183 14.55 -8.32 -2.17
C LEU A 183 15.96 -8.88 -2.41
N LEU A 184 16.95 -8.27 -1.77
CA LEU A 184 18.31 -8.78 -1.65
C LEU A 184 18.47 -9.42 -0.27
N LEU A 185 18.62 -10.73 -0.25
CA LEU A 185 18.73 -11.50 0.98
C LEU A 185 20.13 -12.09 1.11
N HIS A 186 20.80 -11.78 2.22
CA HIS A 186 22.10 -12.35 2.55
C HIS A 186 21.93 -13.49 3.54
N GLY A 187 22.49 -14.65 3.20
CA GLY A 187 22.55 -15.82 4.05
C GLY A 187 23.87 -16.57 3.93
N ASN A 188 23.91 -17.81 4.43
CA ASN A 188 25.11 -18.65 4.38
C ASN A 188 25.58 -18.97 2.95
N ASP A 189 24.64 -19.02 2.00
CA ASP A 189 24.92 -19.29 0.57
C ASP A 189 25.23 -18.01 -0.23
N GLY A 190 25.42 -16.88 0.45
CA GLY A 190 25.68 -15.57 -0.15
C GLY A 190 24.42 -14.75 -0.39
N TRP A 191 24.49 -13.84 -1.36
CA TRP A 191 23.39 -12.93 -1.72
C TRP A 191 22.44 -13.59 -2.71
N GLN A 192 21.14 -13.52 -2.42
CA GLN A 192 20.06 -13.90 -3.31
C GLN A 192 19.28 -12.65 -3.70
N HIS A 193 18.88 -12.56 -4.96
CA HIS A 193 18.00 -11.50 -5.46
C HIS A 193 16.67 -12.13 -5.86
N GLN A 194 15.61 -11.64 -5.25
CA GLN A 194 14.24 -12.08 -5.47
C GLN A 194 13.37 -10.89 -5.84
N THR A 195 12.36 -11.11 -6.68
CA THR A 195 11.41 -10.08 -7.08
C THR A 195 10.00 -10.52 -6.75
N GLY A 196 9.13 -9.56 -6.43
CA GLY A 196 7.78 -9.87 -5.97
C GLY A 196 6.87 -8.67 -5.92
N CYS A 197 5.66 -8.89 -5.42
CA CYS A 197 4.66 -7.86 -5.17
C CYS A 197 4.39 -7.73 -3.68
N CYS A 198 3.89 -6.58 -3.25
CA CYS A 198 3.56 -6.31 -1.85
C CYS A 198 2.12 -5.82 -1.68
N SER A 199 1.58 -6.09 -0.50
CA SER A 199 0.28 -5.61 -0.01
C SER A 199 0.43 -4.90 1.34
N LEU A 200 -0.50 -4.00 1.60
CA LEU A 200 -0.66 -3.29 2.87
C LEU A 200 -1.53 -4.08 3.85
N SER A 201 -2.33 -5.01 3.35
CA SER A 201 -3.06 -6.00 4.16
C SER A 201 -2.40 -7.38 4.08
N ARG A 202 -2.63 -8.21 5.10
CA ARG A 202 -2.29 -9.65 5.06
C ARG A 202 -3.34 -10.45 4.31
#